data_AF-A0A135TEU6-F1
#
_entry.id   AF-A0A135TEU6-F1
#
_cell.length_a   1.000
_cell.length_b   1.000
_cell.length_c   1.000
_cell.angle_alpha   90.00
_cell.angle_beta   90.00
_cell.angle_gamma   90.00
#
_symmetry.space_group_name_H-M   'P 1'
#
loop_
_entity.id
_entity.type
_entity.pdbx_description
1 polymer ?
#
loop_
_entity_poly.entity_id
_entity_poly.type
_entity_poly.pdbx_seq_one_letter_code
_entity_poly.pdbx_strand_id
1 'polypeptide(L)'
;CPALLQEVWRVRPKLHVFGHVHWGQGRQTVHFDDCQRAYEALMSRPPRGLFRDLFPHAGWRDALAVLGYGIHGVVWKWLMVGPGGNTSSLMVNAAQMYGNTGRLGNPVEVVDL
;
A
#
# COMPACT_ATOMS: atom_id res chain seq x y z
N CYS A 1 9.65 -2.61 4.82
CA CYS A 1 10.22 -3.46 5.88
C CYS A 1 9.14 -4.39 6.43
N PRO A 2 9.31 -5.73 6.46
CA PRO A 2 8.26 -6.65 6.92
C PRO A 2 7.83 -6.43 8.38
N ALA A 3 8.79 -6.17 9.29
CA ALA A 3 8.48 -5.92 10.71
C ALA A 3 7.66 -4.62 10.89
N LEU A 4 8.04 -3.55 10.19
CA LEU A 4 7.28 -2.29 10.22
C LEU A 4 5.85 -2.49 9.68
N LEU A 5 5.70 -3.24 8.59
CA LEU A 5 4.40 -3.53 8.01
C LEU A 5 3.49 -4.28 9.00
N GLN A 6 4.04 -5.27 9.73
CA GLN A 6 3.30 -5.99 10.78
C GLN A 6 2.83 -5.04 11.90
N GLU A 7 3.70 -4.14 12.36
CA GLU A 7 3.35 -3.15 13.38
C GLU A 7 2.29 -2.15 12.89
N VAL A 8 2.35 -1.74 11.62
CA VAL A 8 1.35 -0.88 10.99
C VAL A 8 -0.02 -1.56 10.94
N TRP A 9 -0.08 -2.85 10.60
CA TRP A 9 -1.32 -3.64 10.65
C TRP A 9 -1.87 -3.86 12.06
N ARG A 10 -0.99 -3.92 13.06
CA ARG A 10 -1.34 -4.09 14.48
C ARG A 10 -1.89 -2.79 15.07
N VAL A 11 -1.17 -1.69 14.90
CA VAL A 11 -1.49 -0.39 15.51
C VAL A 11 -2.56 0.36 14.73
N ARG A 12 -2.58 0.22 13.39
CA ARG A 12 -3.50 0.92 12.48
C ARG A 12 -3.54 2.43 12.74
N PRO A 13 -2.38 3.12 12.69
CA PRO A 13 -2.32 4.54 12.97
C PRO A 13 -3.16 5.34 11.95
N LYS A 14 -3.62 6.54 12.32
CA LYS A 14 -4.25 7.46 11.35
C LYS A 14 -3.22 8.08 10.39
N LEU A 15 -2.01 8.35 10.90
CA LEU A 15 -0.88 8.89 10.16
C LEU A 15 0.38 8.12 10.54
N HIS A 16 1.16 7.69 9.56
CA HIS A 16 2.48 7.15 9.76
C HIS A 16 3.49 7.87 8.86
N VAL A 17 4.42 8.61 9.48
CA VAL A 17 5.49 9.35 8.79
C VAL A 17 6.80 8.59 8.93
N PHE A 18 7.48 8.36 7.81
CA PHE A 18 8.80 7.73 7.73
C PHE A 18 9.64 8.45 6.67
N GLY A 19 10.97 8.29 6.66
CA GLY A 19 11.80 9.04 5.69
C GLY A 19 13.27 8.67 5.61
N HIS A 20 13.69 7.60 6.31
CA HIS A 20 15.11 7.27 6.48
C HIS A 20 15.51 5.90 5.91
N VAL A 21 14.55 5.03 5.61
CA VAL A 21 14.78 3.60 5.31
C VAL A 21 14.51 3.23 3.85
N HIS A 22 13.79 4.06 3.10
CA HIS A 22 13.30 3.73 1.77
C HIS A 22 13.64 4.81 0.76
N TRP A 23 14.25 4.40 -0.37
CA TRP A 23 14.47 5.26 -1.52
C TRP A 23 13.12 5.74 -2.07
N GLY A 24 12.98 7.05 -2.29
CA GLY A 24 11.79 7.67 -2.84
C GLY A 24 11.05 8.56 -1.83
N GLN A 25 10.07 9.29 -2.33
CA GLN A 25 9.18 10.19 -1.60
C GLN A 25 7.76 9.89 -2.03
N GLY A 26 6.80 10.12 -1.14
CA GLY A 26 5.40 10.17 -1.52
C GLY A 26 4.46 9.90 -0.35
N ARG A 27 3.16 9.95 -0.64
CA ARG A 27 2.11 9.61 0.31
C ARG A 27 1.11 8.64 -0.29
N GLN A 28 0.56 7.76 0.54
CA GLN A 28 -0.44 6.78 0.13
C GLN A 28 -1.47 6.58 1.23
N THR A 29 -2.74 6.60 0.86
CA THR A 29 -3.82 6.16 1.75
C THR A 29 -3.92 4.64 1.68
N VAL A 30 -3.88 4.00 2.84
CA VAL A 30 -3.96 2.55 2.99
C VAL A 30 -5.19 2.21 3.81
N HIS A 31 -5.97 1.23 3.38
CA HIS A 31 -7.14 0.73 4.09
C HIS A 31 -6.81 -0.60 4.74
N PHE A 32 -7.15 -0.80 6.01
CA PHE A 32 -6.87 -2.06 6.71
C PHE A 32 -7.92 -3.14 6.43
N ASP A 33 -8.08 -3.51 5.16
CA ASP A 33 -9.04 -4.50 4.68
C ASP A 33 -8.37 -5.70 3.97
N ASP A 34 -9.16 -6.71 3.60
CA ASP A 34 -8.63 -7.91 2.95
C ASP A 34 -8.15 -7.65 1.52
N CYS A 35 -8.65 -6.59 0.87
CA CYS A 35 -8.14 -6.16 -0.43
C CYS A 35 -6.68 -5.70 -0.31
N GLN A 36 -6.39 -4.84 0.67
CA GLN A 36 -5.04 -4.37 0.96
C GLN A 36 -4.12 -5.53 1.37
N ARG A 37 -4.59 -6.50 2.18
CA ARG A 37 -3.78 -7.69 2.51
C ARG A 37 -3.41 -8.49 1.27
N ALA A 38 -4.38 -8.73 0.38
CA ALA A 38 -4.13 -9.47 -0.86
C ALA A 38 -3.17 -8.70 -1.79
N TYR A 39 -3.31 -7.38 -1.85
CA TYR A 39 -2.44 -6.51 -2.63
C TYR A 39 -0.99 -6.54 -2.11
N GLU A 40 -0.79 -6.39 -0.80
CA GLU A 40 0.54 -6.45 -0.19
C GLU A 40 1.19 -7.84 -0.35
N ALA A 41 0.40 -8.92 -0.20
CA ALA A 41 0.88 -10.27 -0.46
C ALA A 41 1.32 -10.46 -1.91
N LEU A 42 0.54 -9.93 -2.88
CA LEU A 42 0.91 -9.94 -4.29
C LEU A 42 2.21 -9.18 -4.57
N MET A 43 2.34 -7.95 -4.05
CA MET A 43 3.51 -7.09 -4.25
C MET A 43 4.77 -7.58 -3.51
N SER A 44 4.61 -8.37 -2.45
CA SER A 44 5.74 -8.96 -1.73
C SER A 44 6.47 -10.05 -2.53
N ARG A 45 5.87 -10.56 -3.61
CA ARG A 45 6.48 -11.61 -4.43
C ARG A 45 7.55 -11.04 -5.37
N PRO A 46 8.69 -11.74 -5.54
CA PRO A 46 9.70 -11.33 -6.49
C PRO A 46 9.15 -11.38 -7.92
N PRO A 47 9.39 -10.36 -8.76
CA PRO A 47 8.97 -10.38 -10.17
C PRO A 47 9.64 -11.54 -10.88
N ARG A 48 8.87 -12.35 -11.62
CA ARG A 48 9.41 -13.53 -12.32
C ARG A 48 9.76 -13.23 -13.78
N GLY A 49 9.38 -12.04 -14.26
CA GLY A 49 9.64 -11.52 -15.60
C GLY A 49 8.39 -11.62 -16.47
N LEU A 50 8.25 -10.70 -17.44
CA LEU A 50 7.03 -10.47 -18.22
C LEU A 50 6.37 -11.75 -18.75
N PHE A 51 7.15 -12.62 -19.40
CA PHE A 51 6.62 -13.86 -19.98
C PHE A 51 6.28 -14.93 -18.93
N ARG A 52 7.00 -14.97 -17.80
CA ARG A 52 6.78 -15.97 -16.74
C ARG A 52 5.63 -15.59 -15.82
N ASP A 53 5.36 -14.30 -15.65
CA ASP A 53 4.22 -13.80 -14.88
C ASP A 53 2.88 -14.02 -15.64
N LEU A 54 2.94 -14.16 -16.97
CA LEU A 54 1.78 -14.48 -17.82
C LEU A 54 1.26 -15.91 -17.62
N PHE A 55 2.11 -16.85 -17.23
CA PHE A 55 1.72 -18.24 -16.98
C PHE A 55 1.12 -18.40 -15.58
N PRO A 56 0.05 -19.22 -15.39
CA PRO A 56 -0.56 -19.42 -14.09
C PRO A 56 0.46 -19.88 -13.03
N HIS A 57 0.56 -19.13 -11.95
CA HIS A 57 1.45 -19.43 -10.82
C HIS A 57 0.78 -19.01 -9.50
N ALA A 58 1.42 -19.30 -8.36
CA ALA A 58 0.86 -19.00 -7.04
C ALA A 58 0.43 -17.54 -6.83
N GLY A 59 0.99 -16.58 -7.58
CA GLY A 59 0.63 -15.16 -7.52
C GLY A 59 -0.70 -14.83 -8.18
N TRP A 60 -1.19 -15.66 -9.11
CA TRP A 60 -2.51 -15.49 -9.71
C TRP A 60 -3.63 -15.60 -8.69
N ARG A 61 -3.46 -16.39 -7.61
CA ARG A 61 -4.46 -16.49 -6.54
C ARG A 61 -4.66 -15.15 -5.85
N ASP A 62 -3.58 -14.47 -5.49
CA ASP A 62 -3.67 -13.17 -4.83
C ASP A 62 -4.11 -12.08 -5.80
N ALA A 63 -3.68 -12.14 -7.07
CA ALA A 63 -4.16 -11.22 -8.10
C ALA A 63 -5.68 -11.34 -8.31
N LEU A 64 -6.20 -12.56 -8.38
CA LEU A 64 -7.63 -12.82 -8.46
C LEU A 64 -8.36 -12.39 -7.17
N ALA A 65 -7.75 -12.59 -6.00
CA ALA A 65 -8.31 -12.12 -4.74
C ALA A 65 -8.42 -10.58 -4.69
N VAL A 66 -7.37 -9.85 -5.11
CA VAL A 66 -7.39 -8.38 -5.22
C VAL A 66 -8.50 -7.93 -6.17
N LEU A 67 -8.60 -8.55 -7.34
CA LEU A 67 -9.66 -8.24 -8.30
C LEU A 67 -11.05 -8.52 -7.72
N GLY A 68 -11.23 -9.67 -7.06
CA GLY A 68 -12.48 -10.06 -6.42
C GLY A 68 -12.92 -9.09 -5.33
N TYR A 69 -12.02 -8.73 -4.41
CA TYR A 69 -12.29 -7.76 -3.36
C TYR A 69 -12.55 -6.36 -3.91
N GLY A 70 -11.81 -5.94 -4.95
CA GLY A 70 -12.03 -4.67 -5.63
C GLY A 70 -13.41 -4.59 -6.28
N ILE A 71 -13.80 -5.60 -7.06
CA ILE A 71 -15.13 -5.68 -7.69
C ILE A 71 -16.21 -5.71 -6.63
N HIS A 72 -16.09 -6.58 -5.62
CA HIS A 72 -17.05 -6.67 -4.52
C HIS A 72 -17.20 -5.31 -3.81
N GLY A 73 -16.10 -4.62 -3.51
CA GLY A 73 -16.11 -3.31 -2.86
C GLY A 73 -16.83 -2.24 -3.68
N VAL A 74 -16.59 -2.20 -5.00
CA VAL A 74 -17.26 -1.26 -5.91
C VAL A 74 -18.75 -1.57 -6.01
N VAL A 75 -19.11 -2.85 -6.22
CA VAL A 75 -20.51 -3.29 -6.33
C VAL A 75 -21.26 -3.01 -5.02
N TRP A 76 -20.69 -3.37 -3.87
CA TRP A 76 -21.31 -3.15 -2.56
C TRP A 76 -21.47 -1.67 -2.24
N LYS A 77 -20.48 -0.83 -2.58
CA LYS A 77 -20.57 0.63 -2.43
C LYS A 77 -21.71 1.20 -3.29
N TRP A 78 -21.83 0.74 -4.52
CA TRP A 78 -22.89 1.17 -5.44
C TRP A 78 -24.28 0.70 -4.98
N LEU A 79 -24.40 -0.53 -4.48
CA LEU A 79 -25.66 -1.12 -4.05
C LEU A 79 -26.17 -0.60 -2.69
N MET A 80 -25.28 -0.38 -1.72
CA MET A 80 -25.68 -0.19 -0.31
C MET A 80 -25.49 1.22 0.23
N VAL A 81 -24.90 2.17 -0.51
CA VAL A 81 -24.58 3.55 -0.06
C VAL A 81 -24.01 3.57 1.38
N GLY A 82 -23.30 2.50 1.75
CA GLY A 82 -22.88 2.23 3.11
C GLY A 82 -21.47 2.79 3.33
N PRO A 83 -21.17 3.38 4.49
CA PRO A 83 -19.86 3.95 4.74
C PRO A 83 -18.83 2.82 4.85
N GLY A 84 -17.78 2.87 4.04
CA GLY A 84 -16.60 2.05 4.25
C GLY A 84 -15.87 2.56 5.50
N GLY A 85 -15.81 1.74 6.54
CA GLY A 85 -15.34 2.11 7.88
C GLY A 85 -13.98 2.82 7.95
N ASN A 86 -13.84 3.64 8.99
CA ASN A 86 -12.75 4.59 9.26
C ASN A 86 -11.42 3.95 9.67
N THR A 87 -11.01 2.85 9.03
CA THR A 87 -9.71 2.21 9.28
C THR A 87 -8.77 2.44 8.10
N SER A 88 -8.62 3.70 7.71
CA SER A 88 -7.58 4.13 6.79
C SER A 88 -6.42 4.79 7.55
N SER A 89 -5.23 4.65 7.00
CA SER A 89 -4.02 5.33 7.45
C SER A 89 -3.45 6.11 6.29
N LEU A 90 -3.02 7.35 6.55
CA LEU A 90 -2.15 8.06 5.63
C LEU A 90 -0.69 7.65 5.90
N MET A 91 -0.04 7.07 4.90
CA MET A 91 1.37 6.71 4.94
C MET A 91 2.15 7.82 4.22
N VAL A 92 3.15 8.41 4.87
CA VAL A 92 3.95 9.50 4.29
C VAL A 92 5.44 9.15 4.37
N ASN A 93 6.03 8.99 3.19
CA ASN A 93 7.48 8.97 3.03
C ASN A 93 8.00 10.40 2.86
N ALA A 94 8.39 11.02 3.97
CA ALA A 94 8.92 12.37 4.07
C ALA A 94 10.43 12.47 3.75
N ALA A 95 11.00 11.51 3.03
CA ALA A 95 12.40 11.57 2.62
C ALA A 95 12.69 12.84 1.79
N GLN A 96 13.55 13.73 2.30
CA GLN A 96 13.91 14.99 1.64
C GLN A 96 15.14 14.85 0.72
N MET A 97 15.93 13.79 0.90
CA MET A 97 17.16 13.53 0.16
C MET A 97 16.90 12.75 -1.13
N TYR A 98 17.55 13.16 -2.22
CA TYR A 98 17.57 12.36 -3.44
C TYR A 98 18.50 11.16 -3.26
N GLY A 99 17.90 10.04 -2.86
CA GLY A 99 18.61 8.79 -2.76
C GLY A 99 19.71 8.80 -1.71
N ASN A 100 20.93 8.44 -2.11
CA ASN A 100 22.14 8.50 -1.27
C ASN A 100 23.11 9.63 -1.68
N THR A 101 22.65 10.58 -2.49
CA THR A 101 23.52 11.62 -3.08
C THR A 101 23.95 12.70 -2.09
N GLY A 102 23.36 12.74 -0.89
CA GLY A 102 23.58 13.82 0.09
C GLY A 102 22.88 15.13 -0.26
N ARG A 103 22.14 15.19 -1.38
CA ARG A 103 21.46 16.41 -1.83
C ARG A 103 19.99 16.39 -1.41
N LEU A 104 19.55 17.47 -0.77
CA LEU A 104 18.13 17.75 -0.55
C LEU A 104 17.50 18.19 -1.87
N GLY A 105 16.30 17.73 -2.17
CA GLY A 105 15.60 18.08 -3.42
C GLY A 105 14.13 17.69 -3.48
N ASN A 106 13.69 16.80 -2.60
CA ASN A 106 12.30 16.40 -2.48
C ASN A 106 11.51 17.48 -1.72
N PRO A 107 10.28 17.86 -2.14
CA PRO A 107 9.47 18.86 -1.43
C PRO A 107 9.05 18.42 -0.02
N VAL A 108 8.70 19.38 0.83
CA VAL A 108 8.13 19.12 2.16
C VAL A 108 6.71 18.57 2.01
N GLU A 109 6.40 17.49 2.73
CA GLU A 109 5.05 16.95 2.81
C GLU A 109 4.26 17.68 3.89
N VAL A 110 3.16 18.32 3.50
CA VAL A 110 2.20 18.95 4.42
C VAL A 110 0.98 18.05 4.54
N VAL A 111 0.60 17.75 5.78
CA VAL A 111 -0.52 16.86 6.10
C VAL A 111 -1.47 17.57 7.04
N ASP A 112 -2.72 17.69 6.61
CA ASP A 112 -3.85 18.13 7.43
C ASP A 112 -4.61 16.88 7.91
N LEU A 113 -4.82 16.76 9.22
CA LEU A 113 -5.44 15.60 9.89
C LEU A 113 -6.82 15.91 10.47
#